data_AF-A0A6J1MSM2-F1
#
_entry.id   AF-A0A6J1MSM2-F1
#
_cell.length_a   1.000
_cell.length_b   1.000
_cell.length_c   1.000
_cell.angle_alpha   90.00
_cell.angle_beta   90.00
_cell.angle_gamma   90.00
#
_symmetry.space_group_name_H-M   'P 1'
#
loop_
_entity.id
_entity.type
_entity.pdbx_description
1 polymer ?
#
loop_
_entity_poly.entity_id
_entity_poly.type
_entity_poly.pdbx_seq_one_letter_code
_entity_poly.pdbx_strand_id
1 'polypeptide(L)'
;MSKLYGVLLLLVATHCVTSTTNTYVYEFGQNVGNVVYQYDGRIPLFQPVTHKDISIPTGVTVTYVRVTVDALSPPKVDFEADRNRVSIVYSWTQISMSSYSIIVKGFIV
;
A
#
# COMPACT_ATOMS: atom_id res chain seq x y z
N MET A 1 37.88 -21.95 50.39
CA MET A 1 36.76 -21.01 50.16
C MET A 1 36.58 -20.83 48.66
N SER A 2 35.77 -21.70 48.03
CA SER A 2 35.54 -21.73 46.59
C SER A 2 34.23 -21.01 46.26
N LYS A 3 34.32 -19.89 45.50
CA LYS A 3 33.14 -19.18 44.99
C LYS A 3 32.79 -19.75 43.61
N LEU A 4 31.75 -20.59 43.53
CA LEU A 4 31.13 -20.96 42.26
C LEU A 4 30.20 -19.81 41.84
N TYR A 5 30.60 -19.05 40.82
CA TYR A 5 29.69 -18.15 40.12
C TYR A 5 28.97 -18.94 39.03
N GLY A 6 27.71 -19.28 39.29
CA GLY A 6 26.82 -19.82 38.27
C GLY A 6 26.49 -18.73 37.25
N VAL A 7 27.02 -18.86 36.04
CA VAL A 7 26.62 -18.02 34.91
C VAL A 7 25.32 -18.61 34.35
N LEU A 8 24.19 -18.00 34.72
CA LEU A 8 22.90 -18.27 34.10
C LEU A 8 22.87 -17.57 32.74
N LEU A 9 23.13 -18.33 31.67
CA LEU A 9 23.01 -17.88 30.29
C LEU A 9 21.52 -17.70 29.95
N LEU A 10 21.03 -16.46 30.04
CA LEU A 10 19.68 -16.10 29.62
C LEU A 10 19.65 -15.97 28.09
N LEU A 11 19.26 -17.04 27.39
CA LEU A 11 19.01 -17.02 25.95
C LEU A 11 17.70 -16.26 25.67
N VAL A 12 17.80 -14.98 25.32
CA VAL A 12 16.65 -14.21 24.83
C VAL A 12 16.43 -14.59 23.37
N ALA A 13 15.49 -15.50 23.12
CA ALA A 13 14.98 -15.76 21.78
C ALA A 13 14.24 -14.51 21.27
N THR A 14 14.94 -13.67 20.51
CA THR A 14 14.33 -12.61 19.70
C THR A 14 13.43 -13.27 18.65
N HIS A 15 12.14 -13.39 18.98
CA HIS A 15 11.11 -13.72 18.01
C HIS A 15 10.98 -12.51 17.07
N CYS A 16 11.58 -12.59 15.88
CA CYS A 16 11.24 -11.67 14.80
C CYS A 16 9.80 -11.98 14.42
N VAL A 17 8.86 -11.15 14.86
CA VAL A 17 7.48 -11.20 14.38
C VAL A 17 7.51 -10.70 12.95
N THR A 18 7.68 -11.62 12.00
CA THR A 18 7.44 -11.32 10.59
C THR A 18 5.95 -11.10 10.42
N SER A 19 5.50 -9.85 10.59
CA SER A 19 4.14 -9.45 10.23
C SER A 19 3.96 -9.74 8.74
N THR A 20 3.22 -10.79 8.40
CA THR A 20 2.97 -11.16 6.99
C THR A 20 1.99 -10.15 6.42
N THR A 21 2.49 -9.17 5.68
CA THR A 21 1.64 -8.26 4.89
C THR A 21 1.03 -9.04 3.73
N ASN A 22 -0.27 -8.87 3.52
CA ASN A 22 -0.98 -9.40 2.36
C ASN A 22 -1.03 -8.34 1.26
N THR A 23 -1.02 -8.78 0.00
CA THR A 23 -1.16 -7.90 -1.16
C THR A 23 -2.62 -7.91 -1.63
N TYR A 24 -3.22 -6.73 -1.69
CA TYR A 24 -4.59 -6.51 -2.18
C TYR A 24 -4.55 -5.72 -3.49
N VAL A 25 -5.29 -6.17 -4.51
CA VAL A 25 -5.30 -5.56 -5.84
C VAL A 25 -6.70 -5.05 -6.17
N TYR A 26 -6.79 -3.80 -6.58
CA TYR A 26 -8.03 -3.13 -6.97
C TYR A 26 -7.87 -2.59 -8.39
N GLU A 27 -8.78 -2.97 -9.27
CA GLU A 27 -8.75 -2.62 -10.69
C GLU A 27 -10.02 -1.86 -11.07
N PHE A 28 -9.83 -0.77 -11.80
CA PHE A 28 -10.91 0.08 -12.29
C PHE A 28 -10.76 0.24 -13.81
N GLY A 29 -11.85 0.03 -14.56
CA GLY A 29 -11.86 0.16 -16.01
C GLY A 29 -11.36 -1.08 -16.78
N GLN A 30 -10.83 -0.86 -17.98
CA GLN A 30 -10.41 -1.90 -18.94
C GLN A 30 -8.91 -1.80 -19.18
N ASN A 31 -8.16 -2.88 -18.91
CA ASN A 31 -6.70 -2.95 -18.99
C ASN A 31 -6.17 -2.90 -20.43
N VAL A 32 -6.33 -1.75 -21.10
CA VAL A 32 -5.92 -1.47 -22.47
C VAL A 32 -5.12 -0.16 -22.53
N GLY A 33 -4.28 -0.01 -23.56
CA GLY A 33 -3.43 1.17 -23.73
C GLY A 33 -2.08 1.07 -23.01
N ASN A 34 -1.34 2.18 -22.99
CA ASN A 34 0.02 2.26 -22.46
C ASN A 34 0.02 2.78 -21.03
N VAL A 35 1.03 2.44 -20.24
CA VAL A 35 1.22 3.03 -18.91
C VAL A 35 1.53 4.52 -19.08
N VAL A 36 0.68 5.37 -18.52
CA VAL A 36 0.79 6.84 -18.60
C VAL A 36 1.15 7.46 -17.26
N TYR A 37 0.96 6.72 -16.17
CA TYR A 37 1.34 7.14 -14.82
C TYR A 37 1.66 5.92 -13.97
N GLN A 38 2.72 6.03 -13.17
CA GLN A 38 3.09 5.05 -12.16
C GLN A 38 3.56 5.78 -10.90
N TYR A 39 3.15 5.27 -9.75
CA TYR A 39 3.54 5.82 -8.45
C TYR A 39 3.62 4.74 -7.39
N ASP A 40 4.63 4.83 -6.54
CA ASP A 40 4.80 4.02 -5.35
C ASP A 40 4.78 4.92 -4.12
N GLY A 41 4.05 4.49 -3.09
CA GLY A 41 3.81 5.27 -1.88
C GLY A 41 3.79 4.42 -0.62
N ARG A 42 3.84 5.10 0.52
CA ARG A 42 3.69 4.49 1.84
C ARG A 42 2.65 5.25 2.63
N ILE A 43 1.87 4.51 3.40
CA ILE A 43 0.89 5.03 4.35
C ILE A 43 1.46 4.77 5.75
N PRO A 44 1.81 5.84 6.50
CA PRO A 44 2.32 5.70 7.85
C PRO A 44 1.23 5.20 8.82
N LEU A 45 1.68 4.76 10.00
CA LEU A 45 0.77 4.43 11.09
C LEU A 45 -0.10 5.65 11.44
N PHE A 46 -1.35 5.38 11.81
CA PHE A 46 -2.36 6.40 12.19
C PHE A 46 -2.79 7.35 11.07
N GLN A 47 -2.54 7.00 9.80
CA GLN A 47 -3.13 7.68 8.65
C GLN A 47 -4.25 6.83 8.03
N PRO A 48 -5.48 6.88 8.56
CA PRO A 48 -6.57 6.01 8.12
C PRO A 48 -7.08 6.34 6.71
N VAL A 49 -6.81 7.55 6.22
CA VAL A 49 -7.24 8.00 4.89
C VAL A 49 -6.04 8.57 4.15
N THR A 50 -5.83 8.07 2.93
CA THR A 50 -4.82 8.55 2.00
C THR A 50 -5.46 8.87 0.66
N HIS A 51 -5.24 10.10 0.20
CA HIS A 51 -5.66 10.53 -1.13
C HIS A 51 -4.42 10.73 -1.99
N LYS A 52 -4.48 10.24 -3.22
CA LYS A 52 -3.44 10.44 -4.22
C LYS A 52 -4.04 10.90 -5.54
N ASP A 53 -3.77 12.15 -5.88
CA ASP A 53 -4.10 12.70 -7.19
C ASP A 53 -3.13 12.15 -8.25
N ILE A 54 -3.70 11.75 -9.38
CA ILE A 54 -3.00 11.20 -10.53
C ILE A 54 -2.85 12.32 -11.57
N SER A 55 -1.61 12.72 -11.81
CA SER A 55 -1.28 13.72 -12.83
C SER A 55 -1.30 13.09 -14.21
N ILE A 56 -2.44 13.17 -14.88
CA ILE A 56 -2.62 12.69 -16.25
C ILE A 56 -2.20 13.79 -17.25
N PRO A 57 -1.32 13.48 -18.24
CA PRO A 57 -0.99 14.43 -19.29
C PRO A 57 -2.22 14.87 -20.09
N THR A 58 -2.21 16.11 -20.57
CA THR A 58 -3.27 16.63 -21.46
C THR A 58 -3.38 15.77 -22.72
N GLY A 59 -4.62 15.48 -23.15
CA GLY A 59 -4.87 14.65 -24.33
C GLY A 59 -4.75 13.15 -24.04
N VAL A 60 -4.73 12.70 -22.78
CA VAL A 60 -4.77 11.27 -22.45
C VAL A 60 -6.16 10.87 -21.96
N THR A 61 -6.74 9.84 -22.58
CA THR A 61 -7.93 9.16 -22.04
C THR A 61 -7.49 8.00 -21.16
N VAL A 62 -7.83 8.06 -19.87
CA VAL A 62 -7.58 6.97 -18.91
C VAL A 62 -8.54 5.82 -19.19
N THR A 63 -7.99 4.61 -19.29
CA THR A 63 -8.74 3.38 -19.56
C THR A 63 -8.71 2.43 -18.38
N TYR A 64 -7.64 2.48 -17.57
CA TYR A 64 -7.42 1.54 -16.49
C TYR A 64 -6.61 2.15 -15.35
N VAL A 65 -7.04 1.86 -14.13
CA VAL A 65 -6.29 2.17 -12.90
C VAL A 65 -6.17 0.89 -12.10
N ARG A 66 -4.94 0.52 -11.74
CA ARG A 66 -4.64 -0.54 -10.80
C ARG A 66 -4.01 0.04 -9.56
N VAL A 67 -4.56 -0.28 -8.41
CA VAL A 67 -4.00 0.03 -7.11
C VAL A 67 -3.64 -1.28 -6.42
N THR A 68 -2.37 -1.44 -6.06
CA THR A 68 -1.90 -2.58 -5.29
C THR A 68 -1.53 -2.07 -3.91
N VAL A 69 -2.00 -2.71 -2.84
CA VAL A 69 -1.73 -2.30 -1.46
C VAL A 69 -1.21 -3.49 -0.68
N ASP A 70 -0.04 -3.34 -0.06
CA ASP A 70 0.53 -4.33 0.85
C ASP A 70 0.21 -3.91 2.29
N ALA A 71 -0.67 -4.65 2.94
CA ALA A 71 -1.21 -4.30 4.25
C ALA A 71 -1.54 -5.54 5.07
N LEU A 72 -1.73 -5.38 6.38
CA LEU A 72 -2.15 -6.48 7.24
C LEU A 72 -3.63 -6.86 7.05
N SER A 73 -4.43 -5.93 6.53
CA SER A 73 -5.86 -6.12 6.32
C SER A 73 -6.33 -5.35 5.07
N PRO A 74 -7.40 -5.79 4.40
CA PRO A 74 -7.84 -5.18 3.16
C PRO A 74 -8.38 -3.77 3.41
N PRO A 75 -7.80 -2.73 2.78
CA PRO A 75 -8.41 -1.39 2.79
C PRO A 75 -9.64 -1.33 1.88
N LYS A 76 -10.41 -0.25 2.02
CA LYS A 76 -11.29 0.21 0.94
C LYS A 76 -10.48 1.08 -0.01
N VAL A 77 -10.58 0.80 -1.31
CA VAL A 77 -9.96 1.63 -2.36
C VAL A 77 -11.02 2.08 -3.33
N ASP A 78 -11.09 3.38 -3.58
CA ASP A 78 -11.99 4.00 -4.55
C ASP A 78 -11.19 4.83 -5.56
N PHE A 79 -11.69 4.92 -6.80
CA PHE A 79 -11.15 5.79 -7.84
C PHE A 79 -12.21 6.80 -8.31
N GLU A 80 -11.91 8.08 -8.14
CA GLU A 80 -12.74 9.22 -8.54
C GLU A 80 -12.28 9.69 -9.93
N ALA A 81 -12.95 9.20 -10.98
CA ALA A 81 -12.55 9.44 -12.37
C ALA A 81 -12.68 10.92 -12.80
N ASP A 82 -13.60 11.68 -12.19
CA ASP A 82 -13.79 13.11 -12.43
C ASP A 82 -12.60 13.95 -11.95
N ARG A 83 -11.91 13.48 -10.91
CA ARG A 83 -10.77 14.17 -10.28
C ARG A 83 -9.43 13.49 -10.55
N ASN A 84 -9.44 12.34 -11.22
CA ASN A 84 -8.28 11.46 -11.35
C ASN A 84 -7.63 11.17 -9.99
N ARG A 85 -8.43 10.78 -8.99
CA ARG A 85 -7.95 10.61 -7.61
C ARG A 85 -8.19 9.21 -7.10
N VAL A 86 -7.17 8.62 -6.47
CA VAL A 86 -7.28 7.36 -5.72
C VAL A 86 -7.42 7.67 -4.24
N SER A 87 -8.38 7.02 -3.60
CA SER A 87 -8.63 7.12 -2.16
C SER A 87 -8.47 5.75 -1.52
N ILE A 88 -7.52 5.63 -0.58
CA ILE A 88 -7.26 4.41 0.21
C ILE A 88 -7.70 4.69 1.65
N VAL A 89 -8.65 3.90 2.15
CA VAL A 89 -9.30 4.10 3.44
C VAL A 89 -9.22 2.82 4.27
N TYR A 90 -8.67 2.94 5.47
CA TYR A 90 -8.65 1.90 6.49
C TYR A 90 -9.72 2.16 7.56
N SER A 91 -10.27 1.08 8.13
CA SER A 91 -11.01 1.19 9.38
C SER A 91 -10.08 1.62 10.52
N TRP A 92 -10.63 2.32 11.52
CA TRP A 92 -9.91 2.66 12.76
C TRP A 92 -9.36 1.44 13.51
N THR A 93 -9.94 0.26 13.29
CA THR A 93 -9.46 -1.00 13.88
C THR A 93 -8.35 -1.68 13.07
N GLN A 94 -8.00 -1.14 11.90
CA GLN A 94 -7.09 -1.73 10.91
C GLN A 94 -5.81 -0.89 10.72
N ILE A 95 -5.51 0.00 11.68
CA ILE A 95 -4.36 0.91 11.60
C ILE A 95 -3.07 0.09 11.53
N SER A 96 -2.48 0.07 10.33
CA SER A 96 -1.22 -0.61 10.06
C SER A 96 -0.42 0.21 9.05
N MET A 97 0.91 0.08 9.09
CA MET A 97 1.75 0.65 8.05
C MET A 97 1.57 -0.18 6.78
N SER A 98 1.39 0.49 5.64
CA SER A 98 1.20 -0.18 4.35
C SER A 98 1.97 0.51 3.24
N SER A 99 2.42 -0.25 2.25
CA SER A 99 2.86 0.29 0.96
C SER A 99 1.73 0.20 -0.05
N TYR A 100 1.74 1.07 -1.05
CA TYR A 100 0.85 0.96 -2.19
C TYR A 100 1.54 1.39 -3.48
N SER A 101 1.09 0.83 -4.59
CA SER A 101 1.48 1.22 -5.93
C SER A 101 0.25 1.50 -6.79
N ILE A 102 0.37 2.47 -7.68
CA ILE A 102 -0.66 2.89 -8.62
C ILE A 102 -0.06 2.77 -10.02
N ILE A 103 -0.75 2.07 -10.90
CA ILE A 103 -0.46 2.02 -12.33
C ILE A 103 -1.70 2.49 -13.07
N VAL A 104 -1.51 3.44 -13.97
CA VAL A 104 -2.59 3.97 -14.82
C VAL A 104 -2.23 3.76 -16.27
N LYS A 105 -3.20 3.27 -17.03
CA LYS A 105 -3.10 3.16 -18.49
C LYS A 105 -4.09 4.05 -19.21
N GLY A 106 -3.71 4.43 -20.42
CA GLY A 106 -4.53 5.23 -21.31
C GLY A 106 -3.99 5.29 -22.74
N PHE A 107 -4.72 6.01 -23.58
CA PHE A 107 -4.34 6.36 -24.93
C PHE A 107 -4.15 7.87 -25.07
N ILE A 108 -3.20 8.28 -25.90
CA ILE A 108 -3.08 9.66 -26.35
C ILE A 108 -4.14 9.87 -27.43
N VAL A 109 -4.90 10.96 -27.31
CA VAL A 109 -6.00 11.37 -28.17
C VAL A 109 -5.60 12.59 -28.98
#